data_AF-A0A955NVJ6-F1
#
_entry.id   AF-A0A955NVJ6-F1
#
_cell.length_a   1.000
_cell.length_b   1.000
_cell.length_c   1.000
_cell.angle_alpha   90.00
_cell.angle_beta   90.00
_cell.angle_gamma   90.00
#
_symmetry.space_group_name_H-M   'P 1'
#
loop_
_entity.id
_entity.type
_entity.pdbx_description
1 polymer ?
#
loop_
_entity_poly.entity_id
_entity_poly.type
_entity_poly.pdbx_seq_one_letter_code
_entity_poly.pdbx_strand_id
1 'polypeptide(L)'
;KSYMMDLYKMDADGSNVKRLTDVKGYDGGPFFSPDGKQICWRRFSEDGATAEIWLMDSDGSNQRQITHLGAMSWAPYFHPSGDYLIFTTNKHGFANFELYLVDTEGKSEPVRVTTTDGFDGLPVFFPDGNRLAWTSNRTANNTSQIFFADWNDARARELLGLKPAVETVAKTVKGNENEKTELLDTIDVQDLRQHIEYLASEELEGRMTGTMGEKFATKYAETVFKSLGLEPAGDNGTFYQEFEFTAGVNLGENNSVKIATGEETQDLELDKDWRPLAFSRQVDNASGEVVFAGYGLVAPGQEEFEDYDSFVHLDVKGKWVLVFRFMPEDIGSEMRQHLLRFSSPRYKAMLLRGKGAKGVIFVSGPTSQVKNQLMTLSPDASFSGSGIPALSITDEVAQSLLDKAGKNLEELQKSLDTGEPSMGFSIPDVRITTTIELESEKRTGRNVLARLPAGDQPTESMIAIGAHIDHLGRGLGGNSLAKDDEEGKVHYGADDNASG
;
A
#
# COMPACT_ATOMS: atom_id res chain seq x y z
N LYS A 1 -18.40 -2.56 -8.50
CA LYS A 1 -17.84 -1.19 -8.42
C LYS A 1 -17.33 -0.95 -7.00
N SER A 2 -16.02 -0.84 -6.78
CA SER A 2 -15.40 -0.35 -5.53
C SER A 2 -15.01 1.11 -5.64
N TYR A 3 -15.02 1.79 -4.51
CA TYR A 3 -14.72 3.22 -4.38
C TYR A 3 -13.37 3.46 -3.68
N MET A 4 -12.69 2.41 -3.18
CA MET A 4 -11.38 2.51 -2.52
C MET A 4 -10.56 1.21 -2.64
N MET A 5 -11.02 0.07 -2.10
CA MET A 5 -10.37 -1.25 -2.22
C MET A 5 -11.39 -2.40 -2.27
N ASP A 6 -11.02 -3.52 -2.87
CA ASP A 6 -11.76 -4.80 -2.87
C ASP A 6 -10.87 -5.94 -2.38
N LEU A 7 -11.49 -7.06 -2.02
CA LEU A 7 -10.78 -8.31 -1.73
C LEU A 7 -10.54 -9.12 -3.01
N TYR A 8 -9.32 -9.63 -3.14
CA TYR A 8 -8.92 -10.55 -4.20
C TYR A 8 -8.29 -11.80 -3.58
N LYS A 9 -8.43 -12.94 -4.27
CA LYS A 9 -7.75 -14.19 -3.98
C LYS A 9 -6.94 -14.60 -5.21
N MET A 10 -5.75 -15.12 -4.99
CA MET A 10 -4.87 -15.63 -6.03
C MET A 10 -4.10 -16.83 -5.49
N ASP A 11 -3.48 -17.60 -6.39
CA ASP A 11 -2.55 -18.64 -6.00
C ASP A 11 -1.23 -18.03 -5.49
N ALA A 12 -0.43 -18.82 -4.76
CA ALA A 12 0.82 -18.34 -4.16
C ALA A 12 1.86 -17.86 -5.20
N ASP A 13 1.73 -18.31 -6.45
CA ASP A 13 2.55 -17.87 -7.59
C ASP A 13 2.03 -16.59 -8.28
N GLY A 14 0.96 -15.99 -7.74
CA GLY A 14 0.32 -14.78 -8.28
C GLY A 14 -0.63 -15.03 -9.46
N SER A 15 -0.82 -16.29 -9.88
CA SER A 15 -1.78 -16.65 -10.92
C SER A 15 -3.22 -16.73 -10.39
N ASN A 16 -4.19 -16.90 -11.30
CA ASN A 16 -5.61 -17.11 -10.97
C ASN A 16 -6.24 -16.01 -10.08
N VAL A 17 -5.84 -14.76 -10.28
CA VAL A 17 -6.39 -13.59 -9.57
C VAL A 17 -7.91 -13.51 -9.77
N LYS A 18 -8.66 -13.65 -8.68
CA LYS A 18 -10.13 -13.58 -8.62
C LYS A 18 -10.56 -12.50 -7.64
N ARG A 19 -11.39 -11.56 -8.11
CA ARG A 19 -12.06 -10.57 -7.27
C ARG A 19 -13.16 -11.25 -6.46
N LEU A 20 -13.17 -11.05 -5.14
CA LEU A 20 -14.16 -11.63 -4.21
C LEU A 20 -15.27 -10.65 -3.85
N THR A 21 -14.99 -9.35 -3.76
CA THR A 21 -15.99 -8.32 -3.43
C THR A 21 -16.06 -7.26 -4.51
N ASP A 22 -17.23 -6.65 -4.70
CA ASP A 22 -17.42 -5.62 -5.73
C ASP A 22 -18.40 -4.51 -5.34
N VAL A 23 -18.61 -4.31 -4.04
CA VAL A 23 -19.50 -3.27 -3.51
C VAL A 23 -18.78 -1.94 -3.32
N LYS A 24 -19.55 -0.87 -3.20
CA LYS A 24 -19.01 0.46 -2.92
C LYS A 24 -18.46 0.55 -1.50
N GLY A 25 -17.42 1.37 -1.32
CA GLY A 25 -16.72 1.52 -0.04
C GLY A 25 -15.37 0.82 -0.01
N TYR A 26 -14.91 0.50 1.19
CA TYR A 26 -13.65 -0.19 1.47
C TYR A 26 -13.93 -1.55 2.12
N ASP A 27 -13.53 -2.63 1.44
CA ASP A 27 -13.43 -3.98 2.00
C ASP A 27 -11.96 -4.30 2.27
N GLY A 28 -11.61 -4.69 3.51
CA GLY A 28 -10.20 -4.93 3.85
C GLY A 28 -9.93 -5.72 5.12
N GLY A 29 -8.66 -6.06 5.34
CA GLY A 29 -8.17 -6.92 6.43
C GLY A 29 -8.87 -8.27 6.50
N PRO A 30 -8.85 -9.06 5.41
CA PRO A 30 -9.44 -10.38 5.41
C PRO A 30 -8.58 -11.39 6.19
N PHE A 31 -9.22 -12.36 6.83
CA PHE A 31 -8.57 -13.55 7.38
C PHE A 31 -9.33 -14.81 6.98
N PHE A 32 -8.62 -15.89 6.66
CA PHE A 32 -9.23 -17.20 6.46
C PHE A 32 -9.64 -17.81 7.81
N SER A 33 -10.72 -18.59 7.81
CA SER A 33 -11.04 -19.49 8.91
C SER A 33 -9.93 -20.54 9.10
N PRO A 34 -9.79 -21.16 10.29
CA PRO A 34 -8.77 -22.18 10.55
C PRO A 34 -8.80 -23.36 9.57
N ASP A 35 -9.98 -23.70 9.03
CA ASP A 35 -10.16 -24.76 8.03
C ASP A 35 -10.07 -24.28 6.58
N GLY A 36 -9.80 -22.98 6.36
CA GLY A 36 -9.66 -22.35 5.05
C GLY A 36 -10.95 -22.24 4.25
N LYS A 37 -12.11 -22.58 4.81
CA LYS A 37 -13.39 -22.59 4.08
C LYS A 37 -14.11 -21.26 4.07
N GLN A 38 -13.82 -20.37 5.01
CA GLN A 38 -14.46 -19.06 5.11
C GLN A 38 -13.41 -17.95 5.15
N ILE A 39 -13.86 -16.73 4.84
CA ILE A 39 -13.10 -15.49 5.00
C ILE A 39 -13.94 -14.55 5.86
N CYS A 40 -13.36 -13.97 6.90
CA CYS A 40 -13.93 -12.81 7.59
C CYS A 40 -13.21 -11.54 7.15
N TRP A 41 -13.90 -10.40 7.11
CA TRP A 41 -13.30 -9.10 6.81
C TRP A 41 -14.15 -7.97 7.42
N ARG A 42 -13.64 -6.73 7.33
CA ARG A 42 -14.44 -5.53 7.64
C ARG A 42 -14.88 -4.85 6.35
N ARG A 43 -16.14 -4.42 6.32
CA ARG A 43 -16.73 -3.62 5.26
C ARG A 43 -17.12 -2.26 5.80
N PHE A 44 -16.63 -1.20 5.17
CA PHE A 44 -17.00 0.16 5.51
C PHE A 44 -18.32 0.55 4.84
N SER A 45 -19.08 1.44 5.47
CA SER A 45 -20.18 2.16 4.81
C SER A 45 -19.67 2.98 3.62
N GLU A 46 -20.56 3.38 2.70
CA GLU A 46 -20.19 4.11 1.48
C GLU A 46 -19.45 5.44 1.78
N ASP A 47 -19.81 6.09 2.90
CA ASP A 47 -19.18 7.31 3.42
C ASP A 47 -17.91 7.05 4.28
N GLY A 48 -17.61 5.79 4.59
CA GLY A 48 -16.48 5.40 5.43
C GLY A 48 -16.65 5.68 6.93
N ALA A 49 -17.81 6.13 7.40
CA ALA A 49 -18.04 6.52 8.79
C ALA A 49 -18.15 5.33 9.75
N THR A 50 -18.66 4.19 9.26
CA THR A 50 -18.85 2.96 10.05
C THR A 50 -18.24 1.76 9.35
N ALA A 51 -17.96 0.70 10.10
CA ALA A 51 -17.53 -0.56 9.52
C ALA A 51 -18.13 -1.74 10.28
N GLU A 52 -18.51 -2.77 9.55
CA GLU A 52 -19.11 -3.97 10.11
C GLU A 52 -18.31 -5.20 9.69
N ILE A 53 -18.37 -6.26 10.49
CA ILE A 53 -17.73 -7.53 10.21
C ILE A 53 -18.64 -8.36 9.30
N TRP A 54 -18.03 -8.96 8.29
CA TRP A 54 -18.69 -9.81 7.31
C TRP A 54 -17.96 -11.15 7.17
N LEU A 55 -18.71 -12.17 6.75
CA LEU A 55 -18.20 -13.49 6.39
C LEU A 55 -18.64 -13.88 4.98
N MET A 56 -17.84 -14.73 4.34
CA MET A 56 -18.08 -15.33 3.03
C MET A 56 -17.41 -16.70 2.98
N ASP A 57 -17.80 -17.53 2.02
CA ASP A 57 -17.04 -18.73 1.70
C ASP A 57 -15.72 -18.35 1.00
N SER A 58 -14.70 -19.20 1.10
CA SER A 58 -13.35 -18.90 0.61
C SER A 58 -13.24 -18.78 -0.90
N ASP A 59 -14.32 -19.06 -1.63
CA ASP A 59 -14.47 -18.81 -3.07
C ASP A 59 -15.12 -17.46 -3.40
N GLY A 60 -15.56 -16.69 -2.40
CA GLY A 60 -16.23 -15.39 -2.54
C GLY A 60 -17.75 -15.42 -2.44
N SER A 61 -18.36 -16.61 -2.39
CA SER A 61 -19.82 -16.76 -2.32
C SER A 61 -20.36 -16.59 -0.89
N ASN A 62 -21.69 -16.52 -0.75
CA ASN A 62 -22.38 -16.47 0.55
C ASN A 62 -21.93 -15.33 1.49
N GLN A 63 -21.66 -14.14 0.92
CA GLN A 63 -21.34 -12.95 1.71
C GLN A 63 -22.50 -12.57 2.64
N ARG A 64 -22.20 -12.39 3.92
CA ARG A 64 -23.16 -11.99 4.95
C ARG A 64 -22.53 -11.11 6.01
N GLN A 65 -23.27 -10.09 6.42
CA GLN A 65 -22.94 -9.24 7.55
C GLN A 65 -23.21 -10.00 8.84
N ILE A 66 -22.32 -9.91 9.83
CA ILE A 66 -22.50 -10.59 11.13
C ILE A 66 -22.51 -9.63 12.32
N THR A 67 -22.14 -8.37 12.15
CA THR A 67 -22.30 -7.33 13.17
C THR A 67 -23.18 -6.21 12.65
N HIS A 68 -23.93 -5.58 13.56
CA HIS A 68 -24.84 -4.47 13.27
C HIS A 68 -24.74 -3.42 14.38
N LEU A 69 -23.53 -2.91 14.62
CA LEU A 69 -23.22 -2.03 15.73
C LEU A 69 -23.40 -0.54 15.41
N GLY A 70 -23.39 -0.16 14.13
CA GLY A 70 -23.43 1.26 13.73
C GLY A 70 -22.20 2.03 14.20
N ALA A 71 -21.09 1.32 14.41
CA ALA A 71 -19.83 1.83 14.92
C ALA A 71 -18.69 1.33 14.01
N MET A 72 -17.45 1.71 14.30
CA MET A 72 -16.29 1.13 13.64
C MET A 72 -16.04 -0.26 14.23
N SER A 73 -16.22 -1.32 13.44
CA SER A 73 -15.83 -2.69 13.78
C SER A 73 -14.71 -3.14 12.85
N TRP A 74 -13.56 -3.52 13.42
CA TRP A 74 -12.36 -3.81 12.64
C TRP A 74 -11.46 -4.88 13.29
N ALA A 75 -10.48 -5.36 12.51
CA ALA A 75 -9.58 -6.46 12.86
C ALA A 75 -10.28 -7.73 13.41
N PRO A 76 -11.20 -8.34 12.63
CA PRO A 76 -11.81 -9.60 13.03
C PRO A 76 -10.79 -10.74 12.96
N TYR A 77 -10.85 -11.67 13.90
CA TYR A 77 -10.00 -12.86 13.92
C TYR A 77 -10.76 -14.08 14.45
N PHE A 78 -10.58 -15.23 13.81
CA PHE A 78 -11.27 -16.47 14.20
C PHE A 78 -10.67 -17.07 15.45
N HIS A 79 -11.54 -17.57 16.33
CA HIS A 79 -11.12 -18.59 17.29
C HIS A 79 -10.76 -19.88 16.53
N PRO A 80 -9.77 -20.69 16.98
CA PRO A 80 -9.36 -21.93 16.29
C PRO A 80 -10.49 -22.94 16.07
N SER A 81 -11.58 -22.87 16.85
CA SER A 81 -12.76 -23.71 16.60
C SER A 81 -13.57 -23.32 15.37
N GLY A 82 -13.44 -22.09 14.88
CA GLY A 82 -14.25 -21.54 13.78
C GLY A 82 -15.69 -21.17 14.17
N ASP A 83 -16.09 -21.30 15.44
CA ASP A 83 -17.48 -21.06 15.87
C ASP A 83 -17.79 -19.59 16.18
N TYR A 84 -16.76 -18.79 16.46
CA TYR A 84 -16.90 -17.36 16.75
C TYR A 84 -15.64 -16.58 16.37
N LEU A 85 -15.79 -15.26 16.35
CA LEU A 85 -14.76 -14.27 16.07
C LEU A 85 -14.55 -13.38 17.28
N ILE A 86 -13.34 -12.86 17.42
CA ILE A 86 -13.04 -11.68 18.21
C ILE A 86 -12.75 -10.51 17.26
N PHE A 87 -13.18 -9.31 17.62
CA PHE A 87 -12.97 -8.10 16.83
C PHE A 87 -12.86 -6.89 17.74
N THR A 88 -12.49 -5.76 17.16
CA THR A 88 -12.34 -4.49 17.89
C THR A 88 -13.45 -3.52 17.49
N THR A 89 -14.03 -2.79 18.44
CA THR A 89 -15.01 -1.74 18.12
C THR A 89 -14.93 -0.50 18.99
N ASN A 90 -15.26 0.66 18.41
CA ASN A 90 -15.36 1.94 19.12
C ASN A 90 -16.77 2.29 19.61
N LYS A 91 -17.61 1.27 19.83
CA LYS A 91 -19.01 1.40 20.29
C LYS A 91 -19.18 2.31 21.54
N HIS A 92 -18.13 2.49 22.34
CA HIS A 92 -18.16 3.27 23.58
C HIS A 92 -17.53 4.67 23.47
N GLY A 93 -17.17 5.11 22.26
CA GLY A 93 -16.62 6.43 22.02
C GLY A 93 -15.53 6.41 20.94
N PHE A 94 -15.40 7.51 20.21
CA PHE A 94 -14.53 7.59 19.03
C PHE A 94 -13.06 7.17 19.30
N ALA A 95 -12.52 7.55 20.47
CA ALA A 95 -11.16 7.21 20.88
C ALA A 95 -11.08 5.95 21.77
N ASN A 96 -12.21 5.29 22.07
CA ASN A 96 -12.26 4.14 22.97
C ASN A 96 -12.56 2.85 22.20
N PHE A 97 -11.53 2.06 21.91
CA PHE A 97 -11.65 0.79 21.19
C PHE A 97 -11.55 -0.39 22.15
N GLU A 98 -12.49 -1.30 22.05
CA GLU A 98 -12.61 -2.45 22.93
C GLU A 98 -12.79 -3.73 22.13
N LEU A 99 -12.32 -4.84 22.70
CA LEU A 99 -12.49 -6.17 22.14
C LEU A 99 -13.91 -6.69 22.38
N TYR A 100 -14.46 -7.33 21.36
CA TYR A 100 -15.80 -7.92 21.34
C TYR A 100 -15.79 -9.28 20.67
N LEU A 101 -16.71 -10.16 21.07
CA LEU A 101 -16.96 -11.45 20.45
C LEU A 101 -18.27 -11.40 19.65
N VAL A 102 -18.34 -12.21 18.60
CA VAL A 102 -19.57 -12.48 17.84
C VAL A 102 -19.51 -13.90 17.30
N ASP A 103 -20.63 -14.62 17.31
CA ASP A 103 -20.69 -15.96 16.72
C ASP A 103 -20.54 -15.88 15.20
N THR A 104 -20.00 -16.94 14.58
CA THR A 104 -19.82 -16.91 13.14
C THR A 104 -21.14 -16.86 12.40
N GLU A 105 -22.26 -17.32 12.95
CA GLU A 105 -23.58 -17.22 12.30
C GLU A 105 -24.19 -15.81 12.36
N GLY A 106 -23.63 -14.90 13.18
CA GLY A 106 -24.14 -13.54 13.39
C GLY A 106 -25.51 -13.49 14.08
N LYS A 107 -25.85 -14.54 14.86
CA LYS A 107 -27.17 -14.67 15.51
C LYS A 107 -27.19 -14.13 16.93
N SER A 108 -26.04 -14.08 17.58
CA SER A 108 -25.89 -13.67 18.96
C SER A 108 -25.46 -12.20 19.04
N GLU A 109 -25.96 -11.51 20.06
CA GLU A 109 -25.53 -10.14 20.36
C GLU A 109 -24.02 -10.12 20.67
N PRO A 110 -23.24 -9.19 20.09
CA PRO A 110 -21.82 -9.12 20.36
C PRO A 110 -21.50 -8.89 21.85
N VAL A 111 -20.55 -9.66 22.38
CA VAL A 111 -20.20 -9.68 23.80
C VAL A 111 -18.91 -8.91 24.03
N ARG A 112 -18.91 -7.93 24.94
CA ARG A 112 -17.72 -7.13 25.30
C ARG A 112 -16.71 -7.99 26.08
N VAL A 113 -15.44 -7.89 25.72
CA VAL A 113 -14.31 -8.63 26.35
C VAL A 113 -13.48 -7.72 27.23
N THR A 114 -13.10 -6.54 26.74
CA THR A 114 -12.28 -5.57 27.48
C THR A 114 -13.12 -4.36 27.91
N THR A 115 -12.68 -3.71 28.99
CA THR A 115 -13.36 -2.54 29.58
C THR A 115 -12.37 -1.46 29.99
N THR A 116 -11.24 -1.35 29.31
CA THR A 116 -10.16 -0.43 29.68
C THR A 116 -10.23 0.78 28.75
N ASP A 117 -10.38 1.97 29.31
CA ASP A 117 -10.38 3.19 28.52
C ASP A 117 -9.11 3.30 27.66
N GLY A 118 -9.28 3.63 26.39
CA GLY A 118 -8.20 3.84 25.44
C GLY A 118 -8.30 2.87 24.26
N PHE A 119 -7.22 2.14 24.00
CA PHE A 119 -7.13 1.26 22.85
C PHE A 119 -6.85 -0.17 23.31
N ASP A 120 -7.79 -1.06 23.03
CA ASP A 120 -7.61 -2.51 22.97
C ASP A 120 -8.01 -2.99 21.58
N GLY A 121 -7.06 -3.52 20.81
CA GLY A 121 -7.34 -3.93 19.44
C GLY A 121 -6.34 -4.90 18.84
N LEU A 122 -6.54 -5.22 17.56
CA LEU A 122 -5.73 -6.19 16.80
C LEU A 122 -5.60 -7.56 17.51
N PRO A 123 -6.73 -8.16 17.96
CA PRO A 123 -6.70 -9.42 18.70
C PRO A 123 -6.35 -10.61 17.80
N VAL A 124 -5.56 -11.55 18.32
CA VAL A 124 -5.30 -12.85 17.68
C VAL A 124 -5.35 -13.97 18.71
N PHE A 125 -6.08 -15.05 18.39
CA PHE A 125 -6.07 -16.25 19.22
C PHE A 125 -4.84 -17.09 18.93
N PHE A 126 -4.34 -17.77 19.96
CA PHE A 126 -3.32 -18.79 19.78
C PHE A 126 -3.93 -20.06 19.14
N PRO A 127 -3.14 -20.89 18.45
CA PRO A 127 -3.64 -22.12 17.83
C PRO A 127 -4.31 -23.11 18.80
N ASP A 128 -3.98 -23.02 20.10
CA ASP A 128 -4.57 -23.85 21.15
C ASP A 128 -5.99 -23.42 21.57
N GLY A 129 -6.44 -22.22 21.16
CA GLY A 129 -7.74 -21.63 21.51
C GLY A 129 -7.86 -21.16 22.96
N ASN A 130 -6.82 -21.37 23.77
CA ASN A 130 -6.85 -21.11 25.21
C ASN A 130 -6.02 -19.89 25.59
N ARG A 131 -5.49 -19.14 24.62
CA ARG A 131 -4.78 -17.88 24.83
C ARG A 131 -5.13 -16.84 23.77
N LEU A 132 -5.00 -15.58 24.15
CA LEU A 132 -5.24 -14.41 23.31
C LEU A 132 -4.03 -13.47 23.39
N ALA A 133 -3.62 -12.92 22.25
CA ALA A 133 -2.77 -11.73 22.18
C ALA A 133 -3.56 -10.54 21.63
N TRP A 134 -3.27 -9.34 22.11
CA TRP A 134 -3.84 -8.10 21.56
C TRP A 134 -2.92 -6.91 21.82
N THR A 135 -3.08 -5.84 21.05
CA THR A 135 -2.39 -4.57 21.28
C THR A 135 -3.20 -3.71 22.26
N SER A 136 -2.54 -3.17 23.27
CA SER A 136 -3.15 -2.23 24.20
C SER A 136 -2.24 -1.08 24.57
N ASN A 137 -2.83 0.10 24.79
CA ASN A 137 -2.15 1.26 25.35
C ASN A 137 -2.35 1.43 26.86
N ARG A 138 -2.83 0.40 27.57
CA ARG A 138 -3.02 0.39 29.04
C ARG A 138 -1.72 0.47 29.87
N THR A 139 -0.60 0.79 29.24
CA THR A 139 0.70 0.94 29.91
C THR A 139 0.75 2.26 30.69
N ALA A 140 1.66 2.37 31.66
CA ALA A 140 1.75 3.54 32.54
C ALA A 140 2.01 4.87 31.80
N ASN A 141 2.56 4.82 30.59
CA ASN A 141 2.88 5.96 29.73
C ASN A 141 2.04 6.00 28.44
N ASN A 142 0.96 5.21 28.36
CA ASN A 142 0.07 5.10 27.20
C ASN A 142 0.75 4.66 25.89
N THR A 143 1.92 4.00 25.95
CA THR A 143 2.52 3.38 24.78
C THR A 143 1.84 2.06 24.46
N SER A 144 1.61 1.80 23.18
CA SER A 144 1.05 0.53 22.74
C SER A 144 2.05 -0.62 22.94
N GLN A 145 1.59 -1.73 23.50
CA GLN A 145 2.33 -2.97 23.69
C GLN A 145 1.46 -4.17 23.34
N ILE A 146 2.09 -5.33 23.12
CA ILE A 146 1.38 -6.60 22.94
C ILE A 146 1.18 -7.25 24.31
N PHE A 147 -0.08 -7.57 24.62
CA PHE A 147 -0.48 -8.27 25.83
C PHE A 147 -0.86 -9.70 25.52
N PHE A 148 -0.66 -10.59 26.49
CA PHE A 148 -1.08 -11.98 26.44
C PHE A 148 -2.00 -12.28 27.62
N ALA A 149 -3.02 -13.10 27.40
CA ALA A 149 -3.89 -13.61 28.46
C ALA A 149 -4.34 -15.03 28.18
N ASP A 150 -4.62 -15.76 29.25
CA ASP A 150 -5.38 -17.01 29.17
C ASP A 150 -6.81 -16.72 28.71
N TRP A 151 -7.34 -17.58 27.85
CA TRP A 151 -8.67 -17.47 27.28
C TRP A 151 -9.58 -18.59 27.79
N ASN A 152 -10.82 -18.23 28.12
CA ASN A 152 -11.83 -19.16 28.60
C ASN A 152 -12.89 -19.39 27.50
N ASP A 153 -12.61 -20.32 26.59
CA ASP A 153 -13.51 -20.71 25.49
C ASP A 153 -14.89 -21.16 26.00
N ALA A 154 -14.93 -21.92 27.10
CA ALA A 154 -16.19 -22.38 27.68
C ALA A 154 -17.11 -21.21 28.08
N ARG A 155 -16.54 -20.16 28.71
CA ARG A 155 -17.29 -18.95 29.06
C ARG A 155 -17.68 -18.13 27.84
N ALA A 156 -16.80 -18.01 26.85
CA ALA A 156 -17.12 -17.32 25.60
C ALA A 156 -18.31 -17.96 24.88
N ARG A 157 -18.32 -19.30 24.77
CA ARG A 157 -19.42 -20.07 24.18
C ARG A 157 -20.72 -19.89 24.93
N GLU A 158 -20.68 -19.94 26.26
CA GLU A 158 -21.86 -19.70 27.10
C GLU A 158 -22.47 -18.31 26.82
N LEU A 159 -21.62 -17.26 26.80
CA LEU A 159 -22.06 -15.89 26.55
C LEU A 159 -22.61 -15.68 25.14
N LEU A 160 -22.09 -16.42 24.15
CA LEU A 160 -22.56 -16.39 22.76
C LEU A 160 -23.71 -17.38 22.49
N GLY A 161 -24.18 -18.14 23.48
CA GLY A 161 -25.23 -19.14 23.27
C GLY A 161 -24.82 -20.31 22.36
N LEU A 162 -23.52 -20.56 22.25
CA LEU A 162 -22.96 -21.64 21.44
C LEU A 162 -22.98 -22.97 22.19
N LYS A 163 -22.95 -24.07 21.43
CA LYS A 163 -22.76 -25.40 22.03
C LYS A 163 -21.39 -25.45 22.72
N PRO A 164 -21.26 -26.21 23.83
CA PRO A 164 -19.97 -26.50 24.42
C PRO A 164 -19.01 -27.03 23.36
N ALA A 165 -17.72 -26.71 23.50
CA ALA A 165 -16.71 -27.28 22.63
C ALA A 165 -16.88 -28.79 22.60
N VAL A 166 -17.09 -29.35 21.41
CA VAL A 166 -16.74 -30.75 21.20
C VAL A 166 -15.22 -30.77 21.36
N GLU A 167 -14.65 -31.74 22.08
CA GLU A 167 -13.22 -32.00 22.02
C GLU A 167 -12.89 -32.43 20.57
N THR A 168 -12.85 -31.46 19.66
CA THR A 168 -12.09 -31.60 18.44
C THR A 168 -10.67 -31.65 18.94
N VAL A 169 -10.15 -32.88 18.98
CA VAL A 169 -8.73 -33.14 18.94
C VAL A 169 -8.23 -32.45 17.67
N ALA A 170 -8.00 -31.12 17.75
CA ALA A 170 -6.87 -30.57 17.06
C ALA A 170 -5.77 -31.52 17.46
N LYS A 171 -5.31 -32.34 16.51
CA LYS A 171 -4.07 -33.07 16.67
C LYS A 171 -3.02 -31.98 16.85
N THR A 172 -2.93 -31.44 18.05
CA THR A 172 -1.65 -31.13 18.64
C THR A 172 -0.92 -32.44 18.46
N VAL A 173 -0.08 -32.49 17.44
CA VAL A 173 1.11 -33.29 17.51
C VAL A 173 1.71 -32.86 18.84
N LYS A 174 1.42 -33.60 19.90
CA LYS A 174 2.21 -33.53 21.11
C LYS A 174 3.59 -33.90 20.59
N GLY A 175 4.41 -32.89 20.30
CA GLY A 175 5.83 -33.10 20.15
C GLY A 175 6.25 -33.97 21.33
N ASN A 176 6.98 -35.04 21.06
CA ASN A 176 7.41 -35.99 22.07
C ASN A 176 7.81 -35.23 23.34
N GLU A 177 6.99 -35.29 24.39
CA GLU A 177 7.30 -34.62 25.68
C GLU A 177 8.61 -35.18 26.30
N ASN A 178 9.14 -36.27 25.71
CA ASN A 178 10.42 -36.89 26.04
C ASN A 178 11.65 -36.32 25.30
N GLU A 179 11.48 -35.40 24.35
CA GLU A 179 12.58 -34.61 23.80
C GLU A 179 12.35 -33.15 24.19
N LYS A 180 12.56 -32.86 25.48
CA LYS A 180 13.03 -31.52 25.84
C LYS A 180 14.42 -31.38 25.25
N THR A 181 14.50 -30.92 24.00
CA THR A 181 15.71 -30.25 23.56
C THR A 181 15.87 -29.09 24.53
N GLU A 182 16.87 -29.13 25.40
CA GLU A 182 17.26 -27.95 26.15
C GLU A 182 17.58 -26.89 25.11
N LEU A 183 16.67 -25.91 24.95
CA LEU A 183 16.98 -24.70 24.24
C LEU A 183 18.13 -24.08 25.02
N LEU A 184 19.30 -24.04 24.41
CA LEU A 184 20.43 -23.39 25.03
C LEU A 184 20.12 -21.88 25.07
N ASP A 185 20.35 -21.23 26.20
CA ASP A 185 20.31 -19.77 26.36
C ASP A 185 21.51 -19.11 25.63
N THR A 186 21.75 -19.49 24.37
CA THR A 186 22.97 -19.17 23.62
C THR A 186 22.86 -17.94 22.73
N ILE A 187 21.72 -17.27 22.68
CA ILE A 187 21.63 -15.99 21.95
C ILE A 187 22.25 -14.92 22.85
N ASP A 188 23.51 -14.55 22.58
CA ASP A 188 24.19 -13.46 23.27
C ASP A 188 24.08 -12.15 22.48
N VAL A 189 24.18 -11.03 23.20
CA VAL A 189 24.27 -9.68 22.63
C VAL A 189 25.42 -9.57 21.64
N GLN A 190 26.52 -10.30 21.87
CA GLN A 190 27.66 -10.30 20.95
C GLN A 190 27.32 -10.92 19.59
N ASP A 191 26.53 -12.00 19.57
CA ASP A 191 26.11 -12.66 18.32
C ASP A 191 25.21 -11.72 17.51
N LEU A 192 24.21 -11.11 18.15
CA LEU A 192 23.32 -10.13 17.50
C LEU A 192 24.11 -8.93 16.97
N ARG A 193 25.05 -8.41 17.78
CA ARG A 193 25.89 -7.28 17.39
C ARG A 193 26.75 -7.61 16.16
N GLN A 194 27.31 -8.81 16.08
CA GLN A 194 28.11 -9.23 14.93
C GLN A 194 27.29 -9.20 13.63
N HIS A 195 26.04 -9.71 13.67
CA HIS A 195 25.16 -9.69 12.52
C HIS A 195 24.81 -8.26 12.10
N ILE A 196 24.42 -7.41 13.06
CA ILE A 196 24.05 -6.01 12.79
C ILE A 196 25.25 -5.24 12.23
N GLU A 197 26.44 -5.36 12.84
CA GLU A 197 27.64 -4.64 12.40
C GLU A 197 28.07 -5.01 10.98
N TYR A 198 27.97 -6.28 10.60
CA TYR A 198 28.26 -6.69 9.22
C TYR A 198 27.17 -6.24 8.25
N LEU A 199 25.89 -6.46 8.59
CA LEU A 199 24.78 -6.13 7.69
C LEU A 199 24.63 -4.62 7.47
N ALA A 200 25.06 -3.80 8.44
CA ALA A 200 25.06 -2.34 8.38
C ALA A 200 26.46 -1.75 8.07
N SER A 201 27.38 -2.53 7.51
CA SER A 201 28.74 -2.08 7.25
C SER A 201 28.85 -1.23 5.97
N GLU A 202 29.95 -0.48 5.84
CA GLU A 202 30.22 0.33 4.64
C GLU A 202 30.34 -0.54 3.38
N GLU A 203 30.87 -1.76 3.51
CA GLU A 203 31.06 -2.69 2.40
C GLU A 203 29.74 -3.15 1.75
N LEU A 204 28.64 -3.11 2.50
CA LEU A 204 27.33 -3.46 1.99
C LEU A 204 26.61 -2.29 1.33
N GLU A 205 27.14 -1.06 1.42
CA GLU A 205 26.61 0.15 0.77
C GLU A 205 25.09 0.32 0.91
N GLY A 206 24.53 -0.09 2.06
CA GLY A 206 23.10 -0.01 2.36
C GLY A 206 22.21 -1.02 1.63
N ARG A 207 22.82 -1.99 0.94
CA ARG A 207 22.22 -3.25 0.48
C ARG A 207 20.86 -3.10 -0.22
N MET A 208 20.75 -2.12 -1.12
CA MET A 208 19.57 -1.96 -1.99
C MET A 208 19.37 -3.19 -2.85
N THR A 209 18.11 -3.61 -3.00
CA THR A 209 17.73 -4.77 -3.83
C THR A 209 18.41 -4.71 -5.20
N GLY A 210 19.02 -5.82 -5.62
CA GLY A 210 19.72 -5.96 -6.89
C GLY A 210 21.11 -5.30 -6.97
N THR A 211 21.62 -4.73 -5.88
CA THR A 211 23.01 -4.23 -5.80
C THR A 211 24.00 -5.31 -5.39
N MET A 212 25.30 -5.03 -5.50
CA MET A 212 26.33 -5.90 -4.93
C MET A 212 26.25 -6.02 -3.41
N GLY A 213 25.81 -4.96 -2.72
CA GLY A 213 25.57 -4.97 -1.28
C GLY A 213 24.51 -5.98 -0.85
N GLU A 214 23.38 -6.02 -1.57
CA GLU A 214 22.34 -7.04 -1.36
C GLU A 214 22.88 -8.45 -1.63
N LYS A 215 23.71 -8.63 -2.67
CA LYS A 215 24.36 -9.92 -2.93
C LYS A 215 25.30 -10.33 -1.80
N PHE A 216 26.06 -9.42 -1.21
CA PHE A 216 26.89 -9.74 -0.04
C PHE A 216 26.05 -10.10 1.18
N ALA A 217 25.00 -9.32 1.48
CA ALA A 217 24.09 -9.58 2.60
C ALA A 217 23.43 -10.97 2.50
N THR A 218 22.86 -11.28 1.33
CA THR A 218 22.20 -12.57 1.07
C THR A 218 23.18 -13.75 1.06
N LYS A 219 24.43 -13.53 0.64
CA LYS A 219 25.49 -14.54 0.75
C LYS A 219 25.89 -14.80 2.20
N TYR A 220 25.91 -13.75 3.01
CA TYR A 220 26.14 -13.86 4.45
C TYR A 220 25.04 -14.67 5.12
N ALA A 221 23.76 -14.37 4.83
CA ALA A 221 22.62 -15.14 5.33
C ALA A 221 22.71 -16.63 4.94
N GLU A 222 23.03 -16.95 3.68
CA GLU A 222 23.28 -18.32 3.25
C GLU A 222 24.37 -19.01 4.10
N THR A 223 25.45 -18.29 4.40
CA THR A 223 26.58 -18.83 5.18
C THR A 223 26.17 -19.10 6.62
N VAL A 224 25.41 -18.20 7.23
CA VAL A 224 24.84 -18.39 8.58
C VAL A 224 23.89 -19.59 8.59
N PHE A 225 22.95 -19.68 7.65
CA PHE A 225 22.02 -20.81 7.55
C PHE A 225 22.74 -22.16 7.39
N LYS A 226 23.79 -22.22 6.57
CA LYS A 226 24.63 -23.42 6.45
C LYS A 226 25.32 -23.78 7.76
N SER A 227 25.84 -22.79 8.49
CA SER A 227 26.49 -23.04 9.78
C SER A 227 25.53 -23.56 10.85
N LEU A 228 24.25 -23.19 10.76
CA LEU A 228 23.16 -23.68 11.60
C LEU A 228 22.61 -25.04 11.15
N GLY A 229 23.12 -25.62 10.06
CA GLY A 229 22.67 -26.91 9.54
C GLY A 229 21.33 -26.86 8.81
N LEU A 230 20.86 -25.68 8.40
CA LEU A 230 19.62 -25.55 7.63
C LEU A 230 19.81 -26.03 6.19
N GLU A 231 18.74 -26.58 5.61
CA GLU A 231 18.72 -27.03 4.22
C GLU A 231 18.25 -25.91 3.28
N PRO A 232 18.71 -25.90 2.01
CA PRO A 232 18.23 -24.95 1.01
C PRO A 232 16.74 -25.15 0.71
N ALA A 233 16.00 -24.04 0.59
CA ALA A 233 14.58 -24.03 0.25
C ALA A 233 14.22 -23.05 -0.90
N GLY A 234 15.21 -22.54 -1.61
CA GLY A 234 15.04 -21.72 -2.81
C GLY A 234 15.02 -22.55 -4.10
N ASP A 235 15.17 -21.86 -5.21
CA ASP A 235 15.06 -22.43 -6.55
C ASP A 235 16.18 -23.44 -6.82
N ASN A 236 15.84 -24.51 -7.54
CA ASN A 236 16.78 -25.54 -8.01
C ASN A 236 17.66 -26.14 -6.91
N GLY A 237 17.16 -26.23 -5.67
CA GLY A 237 17.90 -26.76 -4.53
C GLY A 237 18.97 -25.82 -3.97
N THR A 238 18.88 -24.52 -4.29
CA THR A 238 19.74 -23.47 -3.72
C THR A 238 19.05 -22.79 -2.54
N PHE A 239 19.77 -21.91 -1.84
CA PHE A 239 19.15 -21.02 -0.84
C PHE A 239 18.48 -19.81 -1.49
N TYR A 240 18.57 -19.62 -2.80
CA TYR A 240 18.14 -18.38 -3.45
C TYR A 240 16.84 -18.60 -4.21
N GLN A 241 15.90 -17.67 -4.03
CA GLN A 241 14.78 -17.49 -4.94
C GLN A 241 14.95 -16.14 -5.61
N GLU A 242 15.22 -16.14 -6.91
CA GLU A 242 15.50 -14.92 -7.66
C GLU A 242 14.21 -14.34 -8.26
N PHE A 243 14.10 -13.02 -8.29
CA PHE A 243 12.98 -12.33 -8.91
C PHE A 243 13.46 -11.09 -9.68
N GLU A 244 12.84 -10.85 -10.83
CA GLU A 244 13.06 -9.62 -11.59
C GLU A 244 12.15 -8.50 -11.07
N PHE A 245 12.72 -7.30 -10.95
CA PHE A 245 11.96 -6.09 -10.64
C PHE A 245 12.48 -4.91 -11.47
N THR A 246 11.68 -3.86 -11.56
CA THR A 246 12.10 -2.61 -12.23
C THR A 246 12.79 -1.73 -11.20
N ALA A 247 14.12 -1.63 -11.28
CA ALA A 247 14.93 -0.82 -10.35
C ALA A 247 14.97 0.66 -10.73
N GLY A 248 14.66 0.96 -11.97
CA GLY A 248 14.70 2.31 -12.51
C GLY A 248 13.89 2.40 -13.79
N VAL A 249 13.59 3.62 -14.20
CA VAL A 249 13.04 3.92 -15.51
C VAL A 249 13.99 4.93 -16.15
N ASN A 250 14.40 4.66 -17.37
CA ASN A 250 15.22 5.53 -18.20
C ASN A 250 14.41 6.07 -19.37
N LEU A 251 14.86 7.18 -19.94
CA LEU A 251 14.26 7.76 -21.14
C LEU A 251 14.83 7.04 -22.37
N GLY A 252 13.96 6.52 -23.23
CA GLY A 252 14.37 6.05 -24.55
C GLY A 252 14.77 7.20 -25.48
N GLU A 253 15.41 6.87 -26.60
CA GLU A 253 16.00 7.86 -27.51
C GLU A 253 14.96 8.66 -28.32
N ASN A 254 13.74 8.14 -28.50
CA ASN A 254 12.75 8.74 -29.41
C ASN A 254 11.71 9.65 -28.72
N ASN A 255 11.92 10.00 -27.46
CA ASN A 255 11.01 10.87 -26.72
C ASN A 255 10.87 12.24 -27.40
N SER A 256 9.64 12.65 -27.70
CA SER A 256 9.37 13.96 -28.30
C SER A 256 7.99 14.49 -27.92
N VAL A 257 7.91 15.82 -27.75
CA VAL A 257 6.65 16.56 -27.63
C VAL A 257 6.66 17.70 -28.62
N LYS A 258 5.57 17.81 -29.37
CA LYS A 258 5.30 18.94 -30.28
C LYS A 258 4.00 19.60 -29.91
N ILE A 259 4.00 20.92 -29.86
CA ILE A 259 2.79 21.73 -29.69
C ILE A 259 2.53 22.45 -31.00
N ALA A 260 1.33 22.26 -31.56
CA ALA A 260 0.82 23.07 -32.66
C ALA A 260 -0.17 24.10 -32.10
N THR A 261 0.05 25.38 -32.39
CA THR A 261 -0.90 26.46 -32.10
C THR A 261 -1.30 27.18 -33.38
N GLY A 262 -2.50 26.90 -33.89
CA GLY A 262 -2.89 27.35 -35.23
C GLY A 262 -1.97 26.78 -36.32
N GLU A 263 -1.27 27.65 -37.06
CA GLU A 263 -0.29 27.26 -38.09
C GLU A 263 1.14 27.10 -37.55
N GLU A 264 1.42 27.60 -36.35
CA GLU A 264 2.73 27.52 -35.72
C GLU A 264 2.93 26.17 -35.04
N THR A 265 4.13 25.61 -35.15
CA THR A 265 4.52 24.37 -34.46
C THR A 265 5.83 24.59 -33.71
N GLN A 266 5.87 24.12 -32.47
CA GLN A 266 7.04 24.16 -31.59
C GLN A 266 7.39 22.74 -31.12
N ASP A 267 8.63 22.34 -31.33
CA ASP A 267 9.22 21.16 -30.68
C ASP A 267 9.70 21.56 -29.27
N LEU A 268 9.36 20.77 -28.25
CA LEU A 268 9.80 21.00 -26.88
C LEU A 268 11.08 20.22 -26.56
N GLU A 269 11.99 20.86 -25.85
CA GLU A 269 13.28 20.30 -25.44
C GLU A 269 13.11 19.44 -24.17
N LEU A 270 13.51 18.17 -24.25
CA LEU A 270 13.48 17.24 -23.12
C LEU A 270 14.39 17.73 -21.97
N ASP A 271 13.97 17.53 -20.73
CA ASP A 271 14.65 17.99 -19.50
C ASP A 271 14.76 19.51 -19.30
N LYS A 272 14.31 20.30 -20.26
CA LYS A 272 14.21 21.76 -20.16
C LYS A 272 12.76 22.24 -20.18
N ASP A 273 11.98 21.80 -21.16
CA ASP A 273 10.59 22.22 -21.36
C ASP A 273 9.61 21.17 -20.83
N TRP A 274 9.98 19.90 -20.92
CA TRP A 274 9.11 18.78 -20.55
C TRP A 274 9.87 17.52 -20.13
N ARG A 275 9.17 16.59 -19.47
CA ARG A 275 9.68 15.26 -19.14
C ARG A 275 8.52 14.25 -18.97
N PRO A 276 8.63 12.99 -19.45
CA PRO A 276 7.62 11.97 -19.17
C PRO A 276 7.72 11.48 -17.72
N LEU A 277 6.61 10.95 -17.21
CA LEU A 277 6.54 10.36 -15.87
C LEU A 277 6.86 8.86 -15.91
N ALA A 278 7.46 8.32 -14.84
CA ALA A 278 7.91 6.91 -14.79
C ALA A 278 6.79 5.88 -15.01
N PHE A 279 5.57 6.22 -14.58
CA PHE A 279 4.39 5.36 -14.76
C PHE A 279 3.67 5.57 -16.11
N SER A 280 4.17 6.47 -16.97
CA SER A 280 3.53 6.86 -18.22
C SER A 280 3.38 5.67 -19.18
N ARG A 281 2.25 5.59 -19.87
CA ARG A 281 2.09 4.64 -20.97
C ARG A 281 2.93 5.09 -22.16
N GLN A 282 3.78 4.20 -22.66
CA GLN A 282 4.49 4.41 -23.92
C GLN A 282 3.52 4.65 -25.07
N VAL A 283 3.83 5.61 -25.92
CA VAL A 283 3.04 5.99 -27.10
C VAL A 283 3.94 6.45 -28.22
N ASP A 284 3.50 6.20 -29.44
CA ASP A 284 4.11 6.73 -30.65
C ASP A 284 3.12 7.70 -31.31
N ASN A 285 3.56 8.96 -31.50
CA ASN A 285 2.82 10.02 -32.18
C ASN A 285 1.36 10.21 -31.70
N ALA A 286 1.13 10.12 -30.39
CA ALA A 286 -0.19 10.34 -29.81
C ALA A 286 -0.57 11.82 -29.85
N SER A 287 -1.50 12.18 -30.74
CA SER A 287 -1.99 13.56 -30.90
C SER A 287 -3.38 13.78 -30.31
N GLY A 288 -3.65 14.99 -29.81
CA GLY A 288 -4.96 15.41 -29.33
C GLY A 288 -5.04 16.88 -28.91
N GLU A 289 -6.26 17.40 -28.83
CA GLU A 289 -6.54 18.74 -28.31
C GLU A 289 -6.23 18.83 -26.81
N VAL A 290 -5.93 20.04 -26.32
CA VAL A 290 -5.62 20.27 -24.90
C VAL A 290 -6.79 20.96 -24.19
N VAL A 291 -7.12 20.48 -23.01
CA VAL A 291 -8.07 21.11 -22.07
C VAL A 291 -7.41 21.35 -20.73
N PHE A 292 -7.80 22.39 -20.03
CA PHE A 292 -7.35 22.68 -18.67
C PHE A 292 -8.40 22.23 -17.66
N ALA A 293 -7.99 21.47 -16.64
CA ALA A 293 -8.88 20.92 -15.61
C ALA A 293 -8.39 21.22 -14.19
N GLY A 294 -7.85 22.42 -13.94
CA GLY A 294 -7.45 22.85 -12.59
C GLY A 294 -6.47 21.89 -11.93
N TYR A 295 -6.78 21.46 -10.71
CA TYR A 295 -5.98 20.45 -9.98
C TYR A 295 -6.23 19.00 -10.42
N GLY A 296 -7.20 18.75 -11.31
CA GLY A 296 -7.51 17.41 -11.83
C GLY A 296 -8.06 16.45 -10.78
N LEU A 297 -8.75 16.97 -9.76
CA LEU A 297 -9.25 16.20 -8.62
C LEU A 297 -10.73 15.84 -8.81
N VAL A 298 -11.10 14.68 -8.28
CA VAL A 298 -12.49 14.32 -7.97
C VAL A 298 -12.48 13.78 -6.55
N ALA A 299 -13.00 14.56 -5.61
CA ALA A 299 -13.15 14.20 -4.21
C ALA A 299 -14.63 14.34 -3.84
N PRO A 300 -15.27 13.28 -3.30
CA PRO A 300 -16.64 13.37 -2.82
C PRO A 300 -16.69 14.33 -1.62
N GLY A 301 -17.80 15.04 -1.49
CA GLY A 301 -18.09 15.91 -0.36
C GLY A 301 -18.25 15.10 0.93
N GLN A 302 -18.09 15.79 2.04
CA GLN A 302 -18.34 15.30 3.40
C GLN A 302 -19.29 16.29 4.11
N GLU A 303 -19.70 16.00 5.34
CA GLU A 303 -20.63 16.90 6.08
C GLU A 303 -20.12 18.36 6.15
N GLU A 304 -18.80 18.56 6.09
CA GLU A 304 -18.13 19.85 6.26
C GLU A 304 -17.72 20.52 4.92
N PHE A 305 -17.67 19.77 3.81
CA PHE A 305 -17.16 20.27 2.52
C PHE A 305 -17.97 19.72 1.34
N GLU A 306 -18.23 20.57 0.34
CA GLU A 306 -18.89 20.16 -0.90
C GLU A 306 -18.01 19.24 -1.77
N ASP A 307 -18.63 18.59 -2.76
CA ASP A 307 -17.91 17.83 -3.79
C ASP A 307 -16.87 18.73 -4.49
N TYR A 308 -15.64 18.24 -4.64
CA TYR A 308 -14.62 18.89 -5.46
C TYR A 308 -14.42 18.08 -6.74
N ASP A 309 -14.94 18.56 -7.88
CA ASP A 309 -14.77 17.92 -9.18
C ASP A 309 -14.26 18.93 -10.22
N SER A 310 -13.00 18.78 -10.64
CA SER A 310 -12.39 19.65 -11.64
C SER A 310 -12.89 19.45 -13.08
N PHE A 311 -13.80 18.50 -13.30
CA PHE A 311 -14.32 18.10 -14.61
C PHE A 311 -15.79 18.46 -14.82
N VAL A 312 -16.40 19.19 -13.89
CA VAL A 312 -17.77 19.67 -14.05
C VAL A 312 -17.86 20.52 -15.33
N HIS A 313 -18.75 20.10 -16.24
CA HIS A 313 -18.93 20.69 -17.57
C HIS A 313 -17.71 20.65 -18.52
N LEU A 314 -16.68 19.84 -18.22
CA LEU A 314 -15.51 19.66 -19.08
C LEU A 314 -15.50 18.27 -19.73
N ASP A 315 -15.61 18.22 -21.06
CA ASP A 315 -15.37 16.98 -21.80
C ASP A 315 -13.87 16.75 -22.01
N VAL A 316 -13.35 15.68 -21.39
CA VAL A 316 -11.95 15.25 -21.47
C VAL A 316 -11.74 14.06 -22.41
N LYS A 317 -12.80 13.46 -22.96
CA LYS A 317 -12.70 12.22 -23.73
C LYS A 317 -11.89 12.43 -25.01
N GLY A 318 -10.81 11.66 -25.16
CA GLY A 318 -9.93 11.75 -26.32
C GLY A 318 -9.02 12.99 -26.35
N LYS A 319 -8.99 13.78 -25.27
CA LYS A 319 -8.18 15.01 -25.15
C LYS A 319 -7.00 14.82 -24.19
N TRP A 320 -5.97 15.65 -24.37
CA TRP A 320 -4.91 15.80 -23.39
C TRP A 320 -5.35 16.80 -22.32
N VAL A 321 -5.15 16.45 -21.04
CA VAL A 321 -5.65 17.27 -19.93
C VAL A 321 -4.47 17.88 -19.18
N LEU A 322 -4.38 19.21 -19.22
CA LEU A 322 -3.46 20.02 -18.43
C LEU A 322 -4.03 20.21 -17.01
N VAL A 323 -3.25 19.81 -16.00
CA VAL A 323 -3.60 19.91 -14.59
C VAL A 323 -2.39 20.35 -13.75
N PHE A 324 -2.66 21.02 -12.64
CA PHE A 324 -1.66 21.26 -11.61
C PHE A 324 -1.32 19.96 -10.88
N ARG A 325 -0.03 19.76 -10.57
CA ARG A 325 0.46 18.51 -9.96
C ARG A 325 0.03 18.31 -8.51
N PHE A 326 -0.22 19.38 -7.76
CA PHE A 326 -0.57 19.35 -6.33
C PHE A 326 -2.08 19.44 -6.05
N MET A 327 -2.48 20.06 -4.97
CA MET A 327 -3.87 20.35 -4.59
C MET A 327 -3.94 21.83 -4.15
N PRO A 328 -5.13 22.39 -3.97
CA PRO A 328 -5.25 23.75 -3.41
C PRO A 328 -4.45 23.91 -2.11
N GLU A 329 -3.71 25.01 -1.99
CA GLU A 329 -2.79 25.24 -0.86
C GLU A 329 -3.38 26.17 0.22
N ASP A 330 -4.27 27.10 -0.13
CA ASP A 330 -4.89 28.09 0.76
C ASP A 330 -6.22 27.56 1.37
N ILE A 331 -6.20 26.30 1.79
CA ILE A 331 -7.35 25.58 2.36
C ILE A 331 -7.10 25.17 3.82
N GLY A 332 -8.18 24.95 4.57
CA GLY A 332 -8.11 24.45 5.95
C GLY A 332 -7.47 23.06 6.05
N SER A 333 -6.94 22.72 7.23
CA SER A 333 -6.23 21.45 7.46
C SER A 333 -7.08 20.20 7.23
N GLU A 334 -8.37 20.25 7.54
CA GLU A 334 -9.32 19.14 7.32
C GLU A 334 -9.52 18.89 5.82
N MET A 335 -9.83 19.94 5.06
CA MET A 335 -9.95 19.84 3.60
C MET A 335 -8.64 19.38 2.95
N ARG A 336 -7.49 19.83 3.45
CA ARG A 336 -6.18 19.36 2.97
C ARG A 336 -6.00 17.86 3.20
N GLN A 337 -6.33 17.35 4.39
CA GLN A 337 -6.26 15.92 4.69
C GLN A 337 -7.20 15.09 3.82
N HIS A 338 -8.40 15.61 3.54
CA HIS A 338 -9.36 14.99 2.64
C HIS A 338 -8.82 14.90 1.21
N LEU A 339 -8.38 16.04 0.64
CA LEU A 339 -7.87 16.11 -0.73
C LEU A 339 -6.56 15.34 -0.94
N LEU A 340 -5.74 15.15 0.09
CA LEU A 340 -4.46 14.44 0.02
C LEU A 340 -4.59 13.04 -0.58
N ARG A 341 -5.71 12.36 -0.31
CA ARG A 341 -5.98 11.00 -0.84
C ARG A 341 -6.20 10.97 -2.36
N PHE A 342 -6.57 12.11 -2.94
CA PHE A 342 -6.93 12.28 -4.34
C PHE A 342 -5.87 13.04 -5.14
N SER A 343 -4.86 13.60 -4.48
CA SER A 343 -3.94 14.57 -5.08
C SER A 343 -2.71 13.98 -5.76
N SER A 344 -2.42 12.69 -5.57
CA SER A 344 -1.24 12.08 -6.18
C SER A 344 -1.32 12.13 -7.72
N PRO A 345 -0.21 12.44 -8.43
CA PRO A 345 -0.19 12.47 -9.90
C PRO A 345 -0.71 11.19 -10.53
N ARG A 346 -0.43 10.05 -9.91
CA ARG A 346 -0.89 8.75 -10.42
C ARG A 346 -2.38 8.53 -10.24
N TYR A 347 -2.95 8.91 -9.10
CA TYR A 347 -4.39 8.84 -8.89
C TYR A 347 -5.13 9.68 -9.95
N LYS A 348 -4.65 10.91 -10.20
CA LYS A 348 -5.18 11.79 -11.26
C LYS A 348 -5.09 11.17 -12.64
N ALA A 349 -3.96 10.56 -12.98
CA ALA A 349 -3.78 9.86 -14.25
C ALA A 349 -4.77 8.67 -14.40
N MET A 350 -4.95 7.87 -13.36
CA MET A 350 -5.91 6.75 -13.35
C MET A 350 -7.36 7.23 -13.50
N LEU A 351 -7.72 8.31 -12.81
CA LEU A 351 -9.02 8.96 -12.92
C LEU A 351 -9.29 9.44 -14.35
N LEU A 352 -8.32 10.15 -14.95
CA LEU A 352 -8.40 10.65 -16.33
C LEU A 352 -8.49 9.53 -17.36
N ARG A 353 -7.75 8.44 -17.16
CA ARG A 353 -7.91 7.21 -17.95
C ARG A 353 -9.34 6.68 -17.86
N GLY A 354 -9.92 6.62 -16.66
CA GLY A 354 -11.30 6.20 -16.44
C GLY A 354 -12.32 7.10 -17.15
N LYS A 355 -12.04 8.40 -17.27
CA LYS A 355 -12.84 9.38 -18.02
C LYS A 355 -12.57 9.37 -19.54
N GLY A 356 -11.62 8.56 -20.01
CA GLY A 356 -11.31 8.39 -21.44
C GLY A 356 -10.38 9.46 -22.02
N ALA A 357 -9.60 10.15 -21.19
CA ALA A 357 -8.60 11.10 -21.65
C ALA A 357 -7.51 10.42 -22.50
N LYS A 358 -6.93 11.17 -23.44
CA LYS A 358 -5.84 10.72 -24.33
C LYS A 358 -4.50 10.69 -23.61
N GLY A 359 -4.29 11.65 -22.70
CA GLY A 359 -3.06 11.84 -21.94
C GLY A 359 -3.24 12.91 -20.85
N VAL A 360 -2.29 12.99 -19.93
CA VAL A 360 -2.25 14.01 -18.87
C VAL A 360 -0.94 14.80 -18.94
N ILE A 361 -1.05 16.11 -18.74
CA ILE A 361 0.04 17.07 -18.71
C ILE A 361 0.03 17.71 -17.32
N PHE A 362 1.12 17.54 -16.57
CA PHE A 362 1.28 18.13 -15.25
C PHE A 362 2.09 19.42 -15.34
N VAL A 363 1.63 20.44 -14.62
CA VAL A 363 2.38 21.68 -14.37
C VAL A 363 2.51 21.90 -12.87
N SER A 364 3.60 22.51 -12.42
CA SER A 364 3.79 22.81 -11.00
C SER A 364 2.93 24.01 -10.58
N GLY A 365 3.06 25.10 -11.33
CA GLY A 365 2.39 26.36 -11.09
C GLY A 365 3.32 27.39 -10.42
N PRO A 366 3.24 28.68 -10.80
CA PRO A 366 4.17 29.72 -10.35
C PRO A 366 4.20 29.97 -8.84
N THR A 367 3.13 29.67 -8.11
CA THR A 367 3.09 29.83 -6.64
C THR A 367 3.65 28.63 -5.90
N SER A 368 3.90 27.51 -6.60
CA SER A 368 4.44 26.31 -6.02
C SER A 368 5.94 26.47 -5.76
N GLN A 369 6.36 26.36 -4.51
CA GLN A 369 7.77 26.51 -4.07
C GLN A 369 8.62 25.27 -4.38
N VAL A 370 8.56 24.80 -5.62
CA VAL A 370 9.22 23.57 -6.06
C VAL A 370 10.68 23.86 -6.43
N LYS A 371 11.58 22.98 -6.01
CA LYS A 371 12.99 23.06 -6.44
C LYS A 371 13.11 22.83 -7.96
N ASN A 372 12.35 21.87 -8.49
CA ASN A 372 12.29 21.52 -9.91
C ASN A 372 10.83 21.50 -10.39
N GLN A 373 10.55 22.24 -11.47
CA GLN A 373 9.23 22.26 -12.12
C GLN A 373 8.91 20.93 -12.81
N LEU A 374 9.89 20.38 -13.54
CA LEU A 374 9.77 19.07 -14.16
C LEU A 374 9.86 17.97 -13.09
N MET A 375 8.96 17.00 -13.19
CA MET A 375 8.91 15.89 -12.25
C MET A 375 10.00 14.88 -12.56
N THR A 376 10.73 14.46 -11.53
CA THR A 376 11.83 13.50 -11.67
C THR A 376 11.31 12.12 -12.08
N LEU A 377 12.11 11.41 -12.87
CA LEU A 377 11.82 10.04 -13.26
C LEU A 377 12.17 9.11 -12.10
N SER A 378 11.23 8.94 -11.16
CA SER A 378 11.41 8.08 -9.99
C SER A 378 10.60 6.78 -10.16
N PRO A 379 11.18 5.60 -9.85
CA PRO A 379 10.44 4.36 -9.85
C PRO A 379 9.28 4.45 -8.84
N ASP A 380 8.07 4.15 -9.30
CA ASP A 380 6.91 3.98 -8.43
C ASP A 380 6.89 2.51 -7.96
N ALA A 381 6.50 2.26 -6.71
CA ALA A 381 6.45 0.94 -6.06
C ALA A 381 5.44 -0.05 -6.69
N SER A 382 4.95 0.21 -7.90
CA SER A 382 3.93 -0.58 -8.56
C SER A 382 4.40 -1.11 -9.91
N PHE A 383 4.20 -2.41 -10.07
CA PHE A 383 4.60 -3.21 -11.22
C PHE A 383 3.81 -2.95 -12.52
N SER A 384 2.88 -1.97 -12.55
CA SER A 384 2.05 -1.68 -13.73
C SER A 384 1.98 -0.19 -14.09
N GLY A 385 2.17 0.15 -15.38
CA GLY A 385 1.97 1.51 -15.89
C GLY A 385 0.54 2.01 -15.67
N SER A 386 0.34 3.34 -15.63
CA SER A 386 -0.98 3.97 -15.41
C SER A 386 -2.01 3.62 -16.50
N GLY A 387 -1.54 3.17 -17.67
CA GLY A 387 -2.35 2.90 -18.85
C GLY A 387 -2.75 4.16 -19.61
N ILE A 388 -2.21 5.33 -19.25
CA ILE A 388 -2.38 6.61 -19.96
C ILE A 388 -1.02 7.32 -20.11
N PRO A 389 -0.74 7.99 -21.24
CA PRO A 389 0.43 8.84 -21.40
C PRO A 389 0.39 9.99 -20.38
N ALA A 390 1.50 10.21 -19.69
CA ALA A 390 1.64 11.21 -18.65
C ALA A 390 3.00 11.90 -18.75
N LEU A 391 3.00 13.23 -18.75
CA LEU A 391 4.20 14.05 -18.80
C LEU A 391 4.06 15.30 -17.93
N SER A 392 5.16 15.90 -17.52
CA SER A 392 5.22 17.23 -16.91
C SER A 392 5.84 18.24 -17.86
N ILE A 393 5.39 19.49 -17.79
CA ILE A 393 5.96 20.64 -18.50
C ILE A 393 6.34 21.74 -17.52
N THR A 394 7.17 22.69 -17.96
CA THR A 394 7.47 23.91 -17.20
C THR A 394 6.29 24.88 -17.17
N ASP A 395 6.33 25.82 -16.23
CA ASP A 395 5.31 26.85 -16.09
C ASP A 395 5.29 27.79 -17.33
N GLU A 396 6.45 28.00 -17.97
CA GLU A 396 6.58 28.78 -19.21
C GLU A 396 5.81 28.14 -20.37
N VAL A 397 5.98 26.83 -20.58
CA VAL A 397 5.24 26.09 -21.60
C VAL A 397 3.74 26.07 -21.27
N ALA A 398 3.37 25.87 -20.00
CA ALA A 398 1.97 25.88 -19.61
C ALA A 398 1.31 27.26 -19.84
N GLN A 399 2.03 28.35 -19.56
CA GLN A 399 1.57 29.70 -19.83
C GLN A 399 1.34 29.94 -21.33
N SER A 400 2.26 29.50 -22.20
CA SER A 400 2.10 29.69 -23.66
C SER A 400 0.88 28.96 -24.24
N LEU A 401 0.51 27.82 -23.64
CA LEU A 401 -0.75 27.14 -23.96
C LEU A 401 -1.96 27.98 -23.52
N LEU A 402 -1.94 28.46 -22.27
CA LEU A 402 -3.06 29.20 -21.67
C LEU A 402 -3.28 30.59 -22.29
N ASP A 403 -2.25 31.18 -22.89
CA ASP A 403 -2.37 32.44 -23.64
C ASP A 403 -3.42 32.34 -24.76
N LYS A 404 -3.58 31.17 -25.39
CA LYS A 404 -4.60 30.93 -26.43
C LYS A 404 -6.03 30.97 -25.87
N ALA A 405 -6.19 30.68 -24.58
CA ALA A 405 -7.46 30.84 -23.86
C ALA A 405 -7.60 32.22 -23.19
N GLY A 406 -6.62 33.11 -23.33
CA GLY A 406 -6.58 34.41 -22.64
C GLY A 406 -6.51 34.28 -21.12
N LYS A 407 -5.79 33.26 -20.61
CA LYS A 407 -5.69 32.97 -19.18
C LYS A 407 -4.25 33.09 -18.67
N ASN A 408 -4.09 33.59 -17.46
CA ASN A 408 -2.81 33.63 -16.76
C ASN A 408 -2.70 32.45 -15.78
N LEU A 409 -1.59 31.72 -15.81
CA LEU A 409 -1.34 30.52 -15.01
C LEU A 409 -1.29 30.82 -13.51
N GLU A 410 -0.63 31.91 -13.12
CA GLU A 410 -0.51 32.33 -11.72
C GLU A 410 -1.86 32.76 -11.15
N GLU A 411 -2.65 33.53 -11.90
CA GLU A 411 -4.00 33.94 -11.50
C GLU A 411 -4.95 32.75 -11.38
N LEU A 412 -4.87 31.78 -12.31
CA LEU A 412 -5.62 30.53 -12.22
C LEU A 412 -5.24 29.74 -10.97
N GLN A 413 -3.94 29.62 -10.68
CA GLN A 413 -3.46 28.90 -9.51
C GLN A 413 -3.96 29.56 -8.21
N LYS A 414 -3.77 30.87 -8.05
CA LYS A 414 -4.25 31.62 -6.88
C LYS A 414 -5.76 31.48 -6.68
N SER A 415 -6.53 31.49 -7.77
CA SER A 415 -7.98 31.29 -7.68
C SER A 415 -8.36 29.87 -7.30
N LEU A 416 -7.59 28.86 -7.72
CA LEU A 416 -7.84 27.46 -7.38
C LEU A 416 -7.34 27.10 -5.98
N ASP A 417 -6.32 27.79 -5.47
CA ASP A 417 -5.72 27.57 -4.15
C ASP A 417 -6.68 27.86 -3.00
N THR A 418 -7.71 28.68 -3.22
CA THR A 418 -8.78 28.93 -2.25
C THR A 418 -9.65 27.70 -1.97
N GLY A 419 -9.56 26.67 -2.81
CA GLY A 419 -10.37 25.46 -2.74
C GLY A 419 -11.76 25.60 -3.35
N GLU A 420 -12.13 26.77 -3.89
CA GLU A 420 -13.40 26.95 -4.58
C GLU A 420 -13.43 26.17 -5.90
N PRO A 421 -14.57 25.52 -6.26
CA PRO A 421 -14.71 24.84 -7.54
C PRO A 421 -14.54 25.81 -8.70
N SER A 422 -13.50 25.60 -9.51
CA SER A 422 -13.31 26.35 -10.75
C SER A 422 -13.54 25.43 -11.95
N MET A 423 -14.29 25.93 -12.92
CA MET A 423 -14.61 25.17 -14.13
C MET A 423 -13.38 25.06 -15.01
N GLY A 424 -13.08 23.83 -15.43
CA GLY A 424 -12.13 23.59 -16.50
C GLY A 424 -12.62 24.16 -17.84
N PHE A 425 -11.72 24.30 -18.81
CA PHE A 425 -12.02 24.89 -20.11
C PHE A 425 -11.16 24.29 -21.23
N SER A 426 -11.67 24.37 -22.45
CA SER A 426 -10.90 24.02 -23.64
C SER A 426 -9.89 25.12 -23.97
N ILE A 427 -8.68 24.73 -24.39
CA ILE A 427 -7.68 25.67 -24.89
C ILE A 427 -7.80 25.67 -26.42
N PRO A 428 -8.30 26.75 -27.05
CA PRO A 428 -8.55 26.78 -28.48
C PRO A 428 -7.26 26.72 -29.27
N ASP A 429 -7.33 26.13 -30.46
CA ASP A 429 -6.25 26.05 -31.45
C ASP A 429 -4.94 25.38 -30.96
N VAL A 430 -4.96 24.67 -29.83
CA VAL A 430 -3.81 23.94 -29.29
C VAL A 430 -3.96 22.43 -29.52
N ARG A 431 -2.95 21.83 -30.13
CA ARG A 431 -2.82 20.38 -30.26
C ARG A 431 -1.42 19.94 -29.83
N ILE A 432 -1.36 18.94 -28.95
CA ILE A 432 -0.10 18.31 -28.56
C ILE A 432 0.04 16.98 -29.30
N THR A 433 1.26 16.66 -29.74
CA THR A 433 1.65 15.37 -30.31
C THR A 433 2.85 14.86 -29.55
N THR A 434 2.76 13.62 -29.05
CA THR A 434 3.74 13.08 -28.10
C THR A 434 4.15 11.67 -28.48
N THR A 435 5.47 11.44 -28.48
CA THR A 435 6.07 10.11 -28.40
C THR A 435 6.73 9.95 -27.04
N ILE A 436 6.31 8.94 -26.28
CA ILE A 436 6.89 8.59 -24.97
C ILE A 436 7.48 7.19 -25.09
N GLU A 437 8.78 7.10 -24.88
CA GLU A 437 9.53 5.85 -24.84
C GLU A 437 10.27 5.77 -23.49
N LEU A 438 9.97 4.73 -22.72
CA LEU A 438 10.55 4.52 -21.39
C LEU A 438 11.19 3.15 -21.35
N GLU A 439 12.44 3.09 -20.92
CA GLU A 439 13.17 1.84 -20.75
C GLU A 439 13.19 1.47 -19.28
N SER A 440 12.55 0.35 -18.94
CA SER A 440 12.63 -0.18 -17.58
C SER A 440 14.02 -0.76 -17.35
N GLU A 441 14.75 -0.22 -16.38
CA GLU A 441 15.96 -0.85 -15.87
C GLU A 441 15.52 -2.03 -15.01
N LYS A 442 15.52 -3.23 -15.61
CA LYS A 442 15.31 -4.45 -14.86
C LYS A 442 16.55 -4.80 -14.05
N ARG A 443 16.36 -5.13 -12.78
CA ARG A 443 17.37 -5.78 -11.95
C ARG A 443 16.79 -7.06 -11.35
N THR A 444 17.69 -7.91 -10.86
CA THR A 444 17.33 -9.16 -10.20
C THR A 444 17.63 -9.00 -8.70
N GLY A 445 16.60 -9.15 -7.87
CA GLY A 445 16.75 -9.32 -6.43
C GLY A 445 16.70 -10.80 -6.07
N ARG A 446 17.04 -11.16 -4.83
CA ARG A 446 16.91 -12.54 -4.36
C ARG A 446 16.49 -12.65 -2.91
N ASN A 447 15.52 -13.52 -2.66
CA ASN A 447 15.21 -14.01 -1.32
C ASN A 447 16.22 -15.09 -0.91
N VAL A 448 16.49 -15.22 0.38
CA VAL A 448 17.28 -16.34 0.94
C VAL A 448 16.35 -17.24 1.76
N LEU A 449 16.12 -18.44 1.26
CA LEU A 449 15.19 -19.42 1.81
C LEU A 449 15.95 -20.63 2.33
N ALA A 450 15.72 -20.93 3.60
CA ALA A 450 16.22 -22.12 4.26
C ALA A 450 15.09 -22.86 4.97
N ARG A 451 15.23 -24.17 5.15
CA ARG A 451 14.28 -25.00 5.87
C ARG A 451 14.98 -25.79 6.97
N LEU A 452 14.31 -25.88 8.11
CA LEU A 452 14.64 -26.81 9.18
C LEU A 452 13.59 -27.94 9.13
N PRO A 453 13.94 -29.16 8.67
CA PRO A 453 12.99 -30.26 8.66
C PRO A 453 12.62 -30.66 10.09
N ALA A 454 11.33 -30.87 10.36
CA ALA A 454 10.85 -31.38 11.66
C ALA A 454 11.14 -32.88 11.86
N GLY A 455 11.64 -33.56 10.83
CA GLY A 455 12.02 -34.97 10.80
C GLY A 455 12.36 -35.41 9.37
N ASP A 456 12.61 -36.70 9.17
CA ASP A 456 13.06 -37.24 7.87
C ASP A 456 12.02 -37.15 6.73
N GLN A 457 10.77 -36.81 7.06
CA GLN A 457 9.67 -36.72 6.11
C GLN A 457 9.05 -35.31 6.13
N PRO A 458 8.64 -34.77 4.96
CA PRO A 458 7.94 -33.49 4.89
C PRO A 458 6.66 -33.49 5.73
N THR A 459 6.41 -32.40 6.46
CA THR A 459 5.19 -32.17 7.23
C THR A 459 4.12 -31.47 6.38
N GLU A 460 2.84 -31.68 6.68
CA GLU A 460 1.73 -30.97 6.00
C GLU A 460 1.65 -29.48 6.38
N SER A 461 2.29 -29.08 7.48
CA SER A 461 2.31 -27.71 7.97
C SER A 461 3.73 -27.16 8.05
N MET A 462 3.89 -25.86 7.82
CA MET A 462 5.15 -25.14 7.93
C MET A 462 4.97 -23.88 8.79
N ILE A 463 6.03 -23.49 9.50
CA ILE A 463 6.14 -22.18 10.13
C ILE A 463 7.11 -21.37 9.26
N ALA A 464 6.65 -20.23 8.75
CA ALA A 464 7.50 -19.29 8.03
C ALA A 464 7.93 -18.16 8.98
N ILE A 465 9.23 -17.95 9.10
CA ILE A 465 9.83 -16.81 9.81
C ILE A 465 10.59 -16.02 8.75
N GLY A 466 10.37 -14.71 8.70
CA GLY A 466 10.99 -13.87 7.69
C GLY A 466 11.31 -12.47 8.22
N ALA A 467 12.37 -11.92 7.66
CA ALA A 467 12.80 -10.53 7.79
C ALA A 467 13.31 -10.07 6.42
N HIS A 468 13.17 -8.78 6.10
CA HIS A 468 13.67 -8.26 4.83
C HIS A 468 15.15 -7.89 4.94
N ILE A 469 15.97 -8.29 3.96
CA ILE A 469 17.43 -8.15 4.00
C ILE A 469 17.92 -6.95 3.19
N ASP A 470 17.06 -6.28 2.44
CA ASP A 470 17.42 -5.14 1.60
C ASP A 470 17.09 -3.82 2.27
N HIS A 471 17.91 -2.79 2.06
CA HIS A 471 17.66 -1.46 2.59
C HIS A 471 17.84 -0.38 1.51
N LEU A 472 17.77 0.91 1.84
CA LEU A 472 17.69 2.01 0.86
C LEU A 472 18.96 2.24 0.01
N GLY A 473 20.06 1.53 0.26
CA GLY A 473 21.33 1.77 -0.44
C GLY A 473 21.82 3.19 -0.24
N ARG A 474 21.97 3.95 -1.33
CA ARG A 474 22.37 5.38 -1.29
C ARG A 474 21.20 6.37 -1.33
N GLY A 475 19.95 5.89 -1.17
CA GLY A 475 18.78 6.76 -1.08
C GLY A 475 18.35 7.43 -2.39
N LEU A 476 18.90 7.01 -3.54
CA LEU A 476 18.65 7.63 -4.85
C LEU A 476 17.23 7.36 -5.40
N GLY A 477 16.46 6.49 -4.75
CA GLY A 477 15.14 6.01 -5.21
C GLY A 477 13.93 6.89 -4.84
N GLY A 478 14.11 8.15 -4.44
CA GLY A 478 13.00 9.08 -4.15
C GLY A 478 12.17 8.80 -2.87
N ASN A 479 12.32 7.62 -2.25
CA ASN A 479 11.65 7.24 -1.00
C ASN A 479 12.50 7.47 0.26
N SER A 480 13.65 8.16 0.13
CA SER A 480 14.51 8.49 1.25
C SER A 480 13.99 9.73 1.99
N LEU A 481 14.00 9.68 3.33
CA LEU A 481 13.79 10.86 4.18
C LEU A 481 15.10 11.63 4.46
N ALA A 482 16.18 11.31 3.72
CA ALA A 482 17.47 11.99 3.83
C ALA A 482 17.32 13.49 3.63
N LYS A 483 18.05 14.26 4.44
CA LYS A 483 18.20 15.70 4.24
C LYS A 483 19.11 15.96 3.04
N ASP A 484 19.10 17.20 2.53
CA ASP A 484 19.94 17.63 1.40
C ASP A 484 21.44 17.35 1.63
N ASP A 485 21.93 17.42 2.87
CA ASP A 485 23.33 17.12 3.23
C ASP A 485 23.62 15.62 3.40
N GLU A 486 22.59 14.77 3.31
CA GLU A 486 22.66 13.32 3.41
C GLU A 486 22.40 12.64 2.05
N GLU A 487 22.04 13.40 1.03
CA GLU A 487 21.75 12.88 -0.31
C GLU A 487 22.96 12.11 -0.90
N GLY A 488 22.69 10.90 -1.40
CA GLY A 488 23.71 10.01 -1.98
C GLY A 488 24.64 9.32 -0.97
N LYS A 489 24.49 9.59 0.33
CA LYS A 489 25.18 8.84 1.39
C LYS A 489 24.54 7.48 1.58
N VAL A 490 25.32 6.56 2.16
CA VAL A 490 24.86 5.20 2.46
C VAL A 490 23.85 5.23 3.61
N HIS A 491 22.70 4.62 3.38
CA HIS A 491 21.72 4.27 4.39
C HIS A 491 22.06 2.87 4.92
N TYR A 492 22.60 2.78 6.12
CA TYR A 492 23.13 1.52 6.64
C TYR A 492 22.05 0.51 7.08
N GLY A 493 20.84 0.95 7.40
CA GLY A 493 19.72 0.07 7.75
C GLY A 493 19.90 -0.73 9.05
N ALA A 494 20.68 -0.21 9.99
CA ALA A 494 21.01 -0.91 11.24
C ALA A 494 19.76 -1.18 12.11
N ASP A 495 18.84 -0.22 12.16
CA ASP A 495 17.63 -0.24 12.98
C ASP A 495 16.42 -0.83 12.26
N ASP A 496 16.24 -0.50 10.99
CA ASP A 496 15.10 -0.93 10.17
C ASP A 496 15.13 -2.43 9.94
N ASN A 497 16.27 -2.98 9.48
CA ASN A 497 16.25 -4.37 9.04
C ASN A 497 17.56 -5.18 9.04
N ALA A 498 18.65 -4.63 9.58
CA ALA A 498 19.71 -5.47 10.12
C ALA A 498 19.40 -5.98 11.54
N SER A 499 18.51 -5.28 12.27
CA SER A 499 18.14 -5.55 13.67
C SER A 499 17.20 -6.75 13.84
N GLY A 500 16.37 -7.03 12.83
CA GLY A 500 15.48 -8.18 12.74
C GLY A 500 16.10 -9.29 11.91
#